data_AF-A0A7W0NUV4-F1
#
_entry.id   AF-A0A7W0NUV4-F1
#
_cell.length_a   1.000
_cell.length_b   1.000
_cell.length_c   1.000
_cell.angle_alpha   90.00
_cell.angle_beta   90.00
_cell.angle_gamma   90.00
#
_symmetry.space_group_name_H-M   'P 1'
#
loop_
_entity.id
_entity.type
_entity.pdbx_description
1 polymer ?
#
loop_
_entity_poly.entity_id
_entity_poly.type
_entity_poly.pdbx_seq_one_letter_code
_entity_poly.pdbx_strand_id
1 'polypeptide(L)'
;MPPKADPYATKLHSRINVFLLALTVIIFAIVLQTSQGATKQFDGGTSADTATGTSTSWGSTNGLSWRLDGVPTAADDVIFDNVFLPTLQNVQLGGSGSRVANSLTLSLTTDQTWSLGANSTGSSGTTATLTLTSGNITRTNTANSMLNTIGATSGMGLLTGAVTTLSTTAAGFTIANQDTDGGLQINAVVTGANKSVTIAGPGTTTFSGANSYTGSTLISSGKLVAQVGTLVSTSSVTVNAGGTLMLSGNGRHLGNATGVILNGGTFNTGGFSEPTTTRTIGQNIGSVTLQASSILDLANGSSVIAFADSSTRTWAGTLSIYNWTGNTVLGNGTDQVHFGDGVTGLTLAQLNQIQFYSDSGTTFLGTATWAPDMDGEIVPTFVPVPEPSTWAAGILAVVGAAFAQRRRIMRVRGTA
;
A
#
# COMPACT_ATOMS: atom_id res chain seq x y z
N MET A 1 32.79 -35.11 61.61
CA MET A 1 31.45 -35.24 61.00
C MET A 1 30.99 -33.85 60.61
N PRO A 2 30.62 -33.58 59.33
CA PRO A 2 30.09 -32.26 58.98
C PRO A 2 28.72 -32.03 59.64
N PRO A 3 28.37 -30.78 59.99
CA PRO A 3 27.11 -30.47 60.66
C PRO A 3 25.94 -30.86 59.76
N LYS A 4 24.97 -31.57 60.37
CA LYS A 4 23.74 -32.02 59.72
C LYS A 4 22.94 -30.80 59.28
N ALA A 5 22.82 -30.58 57.97
CA ALA A 5 22.07 -29.46 57.41
C ALA A 5 20.62 -29.52 57.93
N ASP A 6 20.12 -28.38 58.44
CA ASP A 6 18.76 -28.26 58.94
C ASP A 6 17.77 -28.36 57.77
N PRO A 7 16.95 -29.44 57.69
CA PRO A 7 15.97 -29.61 56.61
C PRO A 7 14.84 -28.58 56.65
N TYR A 8 14.69 -27.83 57.75
CA TYR A 8 13.69 -26.76 57.86
C TYR A 8 14.17 -25.45 57.24
N ALA A 9 15.48 -25.18 57.25
CA ALA A 9 16.04 -23.98 56.61
C ALA A 9 15.82 -24.01 55.09
N THR A 10 16.01 -25.14 54.43
CA THR A 10 15.80 -25.28 52.97
C THR A 10 14.33 -25.14 52.57
N LYS A 11 13.41 -25.68 53.37
CA LYS A 11 11.96 -25.52 53.16
C LYS A 11 11.49 -24.08 53.36
N LEU A 12 12.04 -23.36 54.34
CA LEU A 12 11.71 -21.97 54.59
C LEU A 12 12.20 -21.04 53.46
N HIS A 13 13.45 -21.20 53.01
CA HIS A 13 13.98 -20.44 51.87
C HIS A 13 13.21 -20.71 50.57
N SER A 14 12.80 -21.97 50.33
CA SER A 14 11.97 -22.31 49.17
C SER A 14 10.60 -21.61 49.23
N ARG A 15 9.95 -21.58 50.40
CA ARG A 15 8.66 -20.89 50.58
C ARG A 15 8.77 -19.37 50.43
N ILE A 16 9.85 -18.78 50.96
CA ILE A 16 10.14 -17.34 50.82
C ILE A 16 10.38 -16.99 49.35
N ASN A 17 11.19 -17.76 48.62
CA ASN A 17 11.46 -17.53 47.20
C ASN A 17 10.20 -17.63 46.32
N VAL A 18 9.33 -18.62 46.61
CA VAL A 18 8.04 -18.75 45.91
C VAL A 18 7.11 -17.56 46.21
N PHE A 19 7.08 -17.08 47.45
CA PHE A 19 6.30 -15.91 47.84
C PHE A 19 6.81 -14.61 47.19
N LEU A 20 8.13 -14.39 47.16
CA LEU A 20 8.74 -13.24 46.48
C LEU A 20 8.52 -13.29 44.96
N LEU A 21 8.59 -14.47 44.34
CA LEU A 21 8.29 -14.64 42.92
C LEU A 21 6.82 -14.31 42.63
N ALA A 22 5.89 -14.83 43.44
CA ALA A 22 4.47 -14.52 43.32
C ALA A 22 4.17 -13.03 43.51
N LEU A 23 4.79 -12.40 44.53
CA LEU A 23 4.64 -10.96 44.78
C LEU A 23 5.18 -10.13 43.61
N THR A 24 6.30 -10.53 43.01
CA THR A 24 6.89 -9.85 41.85
C THR A 24 5.98 -9.96 40.61
N VAL A 25 5.41 -11.14 40.36
CA VAL A 25 4.45 -11.36 39.26
C VAL A 25 3.17 -10.54 39.49
N ILE A 26 2.68 -10.46 40.73
CA ILE A 26 1.50 -9.66 41.07
C ILE A 26 1.79 -8.17 40.90
N ILE A 27 2.94 -7.67 41.38
CA ILE A 27 3.35 -6.28 41.17
C ILE A 27 3.49 -6.00 39.68
N PHE A 28 4.08 -6.91 38.90
CA PHE A 28 4.21 -6.75 37.46
C PHE A 28 2.85 -6.70 36.77
N ALA A 29 1.90 -7.57 37.15
CA ALA A 29 0.54 -7.59 36.62
C ALA A 29 -0.28 -6.34 37.02
N ILE A 30 -0.12 -5.84 38.25
CA ILE A 30 -0.73 -4.60 38.72
C ILE A 30 -0.15 -3.40 37.95
N VAL A 31 1.18 -3.33 37.81
CA VAL A 31 1.85 -2.30 37.01
C VAL A 31 1.38 -2.35 35.55
N LEU A 32 1.23 -3.55 34.97
CA LEU A 32 0.74 -3.76 33.61
C LEU A 32 -0.73 -3.36 33.43
N GLN A 33 -1.57 -3.57 34.45
CA GLN A 33 -2.98 -3.12 34.44
C GLN A 33 -3.11 -1.61 34.64
N THR A 34 -2.23 -1.00 35.45
CA THR A 34 -2.18 0.46 35.60
C THR A 34 -1.50 1.19 34.43
N SER A 35 -0.81 0.47 33.54
CA SER A 35 -0.12 1.04 32.38
C SER A 35 -0.88 0.95 31.06
N GLN A 36 -2.01 0.26 31.00
CA GLN A 36 -2.90 0.32 29.82
C GLN A 36 -3.79 1.55 29.98
N GLY A 37 -3.64 2.55 29.11
CA GLY A 37 -4.52 3.70 29.15
C GLY A 37 -5.96 3.33 28.81
N ALA A 38 -6.88 4.24 29.07
CA ALA A 38 -8.29 3.99 28.89
C ALA A 38 -8.67 4.09 27.40
N THR A 39 -9.75 3.43 27.01
CA THR A 39 -10.41 3.71 25.74
C THR A 39 -11.30 4.94 25.90
N LYS A 40 -11.00 6.01 25.15
CA LYS A 40 -11.78 7.25 25.08
C LYS A 40 -12.60 7.27 23.79
N GLN A 41 -13.92 7.19 23.94
CA GLN A 41 -14.86 7.28 22.82
C GLN A 41 -15.33 8.73 22.67
N PHE A 42 -15.31 9.25 21.45
CA PHE A 42 -15.89 10.57 21.18
C PHE A 42 -17.41 10.47 21.16
N ASP A 43 -18.08 11.28 21.97
CA ASP A 43 -19.55 11.29 22.07
C ASP A 43 -20.18 12.65 21.67
N GLY A 44 -19.35 13.66 21.35
CA GLY A 44 -19.82 15.00 20.98
C GLY A 44 -20.35 15.84 22.14
N GLY A 45 -20.37 15.29 23.37
CA GLY A 45 -20.86 15.88 24.61
C GLY A 45 -22.38 15.95 24.74
N THR A 46 -23.01 15.76 25.92
CA THR A 46 -22.53 15.27 27.22
C THR A 46 -23.27 13.99 27.60
N SER A 47 -22.65 13.18 28.44
CA SER A 47 -23.08 11.87 28.90
C SER A 47 -24.29 11.87 29.88
N ALA A 48 -24.94 13.02 30.14
CA ALA A 48 -26.12 13.15 31.02
C ALA A 48 -27.17 14.24 30.64
N ASP A 49 -26.98 15.01 29.55
CA ASP A 49 -27.82 16.19 29.25
C ASP A 49 -28.81 15.91 28.11
N THR A 50 -30.08 16.25 28.32
CA THR A 50 -31.17 16.14 27.33
C THR A 50 -31.05 17.14 26.16
N ALA A 51 -29.88 17.76 25.97
CA ALA A 51 -29.60 18.72 24.92
C ALA A 51 -28.56 18.17 23.93
N THR A 52 -28.99 18.03 22.68
CA THR A 52 -28.24 17.60 21.48
C THR A 52 -27.13 18.59 21.07
N GLY A 53 -26.12 18.79 21.91
CA GLY A 53 -24.98 19.64 21.60
C GLY A 53 -23.95 18.90 20.75
N THR A 54 -23.77 19.30 19.48
CA THR A 54 -22.81 18.68 18.56
C THR A 54 -21.42 19.32 18.69
N SER A 55 -20.66 19.03 19.75
CA SER A 55 -19.26 19.46 19.79
C SER A 55 -18.46 18.76 18.70
N THR A 56 -17.61 19.50 18.01
CA THR A 56 -16.69 18.98 16.99
C THR A 56 -15.24 18.98 17.47
N SER A 57 -14.96 19.28 18.74
CA SER A 57 -13.60 19.53 19.22
C SER A 57 -13.06 18.39 20.09
N TRP A 58 -11.95 17.77 19.66
CA TRP A 58 -11.14 16.86 20.47
C TRP A 58 -10.67 17.56 21.76
N GLY A 59 -10.28 18.83 21.66
CA GLY A 59 -9.61 19.57 22.73
C GLY A 59 -10.50 20.43 23.61
N SER A 60 -11.81 20.18 23.71
CA SER A 60 -12.68 20.97 24.59
C SER A 60 -12.11 20.99 26.02
N THR A 61 -11.95 22.18 26.62
CA THR A 61 -11.21 22.41 27.89
C THR A 61 -11.69 21.56 29.06
N ASN A 62 -12.94 21.08 29.00
CA ASN A 62 -13.59 20.33 30.06
C ASN A 62 -13.73 18.83 29.74
N GLY A 63 -13.11 18.33 28.65
CA GLY A 63 -13.20 16.92 28.25
C GLY A 63 -14.60 16.46 27.82
N LEU A 64 -15.56 17.38 27.74
CA LEU A 64 -16.98 17.10 27.60
C LEU A 64 -17.37 16.42 26.30
N SER A 65 -16.49 16.33 25.30
CA SER A 65 -16.76 15.65 24.01
C SER A 65 -16.36 14.18 23.99
N TRP A 66 -15.94 13.65 25.14
CA TRP A 66 -15.39 12.30 25.30
C TRP A 66 -16.08 11.55 26.42
N ARG A 67 -16.40 10.28 26.19
CA ARG A 67 -16.82 9.35 27.23
C ARG A 67 -15.71 9.19 28.27
N LEU A 68 -16.10 9.11 29.55
CA LEU A 68 -15.23 9.28 30.72
C LEU A 68 -14.72 10.73 30.87
N ASP A 69 -15.47 11.68 30.32
CA ASP A 69 -15.42 13.15 30.42
C ASP A 69 -14.00 13.73 30.55
N GLY A 70 -13.09 13.29 29.66
CA GLY A 70 -11.69 13.66 29.71
C GLY A 70 -10.99 13.54 28.37
N VAL A 71 -10.20 14.55 28.02
CA VAL A 71 -9.43 14.60 26.77
C VAL A 71 -8.41 13.43 26.75
N PRO A 72 -8.33 12.66 25.65
CA PRO A 72 -7.36 11.58 25.52
C PRO A 72 -5.92 12.05 25.76
N THR A 73 -5.17 11.21 26.46
CA THR A 73 -3.73 11.35 26.72
C THR A 73 -2.94 10.36 25.87
N ALA A 74 -1.61 10.43 25.95
CA ALA A 74 -0.70 9.57 25.19
C ALA A 74 -0.83 8.06 25.49
N ALA A 75 -1.47 7.68 26.60
CA ALA A 75 -1.75 6.29 26.96
C ALA A 75 -3.11 5.80 26.44
N ASP A 76 -4.02 6.72 26.11
CA ASP A 76 -5.42 6.40 25.84
C ASP A 76 -5.66 6.03 24.37
N ASP A 77 -6.43 4.98 24.14
CA ASP A 77 -6.92 4.62 22.81
C ASP A 77 -8.13 5.48 22.44
N VAL A 78 -8.13 6.02 21.22
CA VAL A 78 -9.20 6.89 20.76
C VAL A 78 -10.10 6.15 19.78
N ILE A 79 -11.41 6.24 20.01
CA ILE A 79 -12.43 5.69 19.12
C ILE A 79 -13.37 6.81 18.67
N PHE A 80 -13.52 6.93 17.35
CA PHE A 80 -14.61 7.66 16.72
C PHE A 80 -15.63 6.66 16.21
N ASP A 81 -16.77 6.59 16.88
CA ASP A 81 -17.91 5.79 16.50
C ASP A 81 -19.18 6.65 16.50
N ASN A 82 -20.25 6.14 15.90
CA ASN A 82 -21.55 6.80 15.83
C ASN A 82 -22.56 6.13 16.79
N VAL A 83 -22.10 5.59 17.91
CA VAL A 83 -22.99 4.92 18.88
C VAL A 83 -23.92 5.92 19.55
N PHE A 84 -23.45 7.16 19.77
CA PHE A 84 -24.17 8.20 20.49
C PHE A 84 -24.91 9.19 19.59
N LEU A 85 -24.50 9.31 18.33
CA LEU A 85 -25.07 10.23 17.35
C LEU A 85 -25.38 9.45 16.07
N PRO A 86 -26.60 9.57 15.49
CA PRO A 86 -26.95 8.88 14.24
C PRO A 86 -25.96 9.14 13.09
N THR A 87 -25.41 10.36 13.06
CA THR A 87 -24.28 10.76 12.22
C THR A 87 -23.23 11.44 13.09
N LEU A 88 -21.98 10.98 12.96
CA LEU A 88 -20.87 11.57 13.68
C LEU A 88 -20.42 12.83 12.95
N GLN A 89 -20.35 13.96 13.66
CA GLN A 89 -19.82 15.18 13.08
C GLN A 89 -18.31 15.07 12.83
N ASN A 90 -17.82 15.83 11.85
CA ASN A 90 -16.39 15.99 11.62
C ASN A 90 -15.69 16.47 12.90
N VAL A 91 -14.55 15.87 13.24
CA VAL A 91 -13.81 16.18 14.46
C VAL A 91 -12.59 17.04 14.16
N GLN A 92 -12.33 17.99 15.06
CA GLN A 92 -11.23 18.92 15.01
C GLN A 92 -10.30 18.69 16.18
N LEU A 93 -9.00 18.71 15.94
CA LEU A 93 -8.01 18.68 17.01
C LEU A 93 -8.12 19.93 17.90
N GLY A 94 -8.53 21.09 17.34
CA GLY A 94 -8.72 22.36 18.06
C GLY A 94 -7.47 23.28 18.02
N GLY A 95 -7.68 24.59 18.21
CA GLY A 95 -6.66 25.65 18.04
C GLY A 95 -5.31 25.41 18.75
N SER A 96 -4.23 25.73 18.02
CA SER A 96 -2.77 25.68 18.31
C SER A 96 -2.16 24.43 18.96
N GLY A 97 -2.96 23.44 19.37
CA GLY A 97 -2.47 22.29 20.12
C GLY A 97 -2.37 21.02 19.30
N SER A 98 -1.16 20.49 19.17
CA SER A 98 -0.95 19.08 18.84
C SER A 98 -1.72 18.18 19.82
N ARG A 99 -2.19 17.02 19.35
CA ARG A 99 -2.87 16.01 20.17
C ARG A 99 -2.02 14.77 20.28
N VAL A 100 -2.19 14.07 21.39
CA VAL A 100 -1.52 12.80 21.68
C VAL A 100 -2.59 11.76 22.00
N ALA A 101 -2.40 10.56 21.49
CA ALA A 101 -3.20 9.38 21.83
C ALA A 101 -2.30 8.15 21.74
N ASN A 102 -2.74 7.02 22.27
CA ASN A 102 -2.09 5.75 22.00
C ASN A 102 -2.36 5.28 20.58
N SER A 103 -3.62 5.13 20.22
CA SER A 103 -4.08 4.70 18.89
C SER A 103 -5.32 5.47 18.44
N LEU A 104 -5.69 5.29 17.17
CA LEU A 104 -6.88 5.88 16.57
C LEU A 104 -7.72 4.78 15.90
N THR A 105 -8.99 4.69 16.25
CA THR A 105 -9.95 3.77 15.63
C THR A 105 -11.17 4.53 15.09
N LEU A 106 -11.57 4.21 13.86
CA LEU A 106 -12.81 4.66 13.21
C LEU A 106 -13.76 3.47 13.11
N SER A 107 -14.96 3.60 13.68
CA SER A 107 -15.96 2.53 13.80
C SER A 107 -17.37 3.07 13.54
N LEU A 108 -17.59 3.60 12.34
CA LEU A 108 -18.84 4.24 11.94
C LEU A 108 -19.81 3.22 11.32
N THR A 109 -20.90 2.93 12.00
CA THR A 109 -21.88 1.89 11.60
C THR A 109 -22.90 2.33 10.56
N THR A 110 -22.88 3.61 10.16
CA THR A 110 -23.74 4.16 9.10
C THR A 110 -22.91 4.78 7.98
N ASP A 111 -23.40 4.65 6.74
CA ASP A 111 -22.85 5.30 5.56
C ASP A 111 -22.76 6.82 5.73
N GLN A 112 -21.55 7.33 5.88
CA GLN A 112 -21.29 8.76 6.03
C GLN A 112 -19.85 9.12 5.69
N THR A 113 -19.68 10.26 5.02
CA THR A 113 -18.37 10.89 4.95
C THR A 113 -18.02 11.48 6.31
N TRP A 114 -16.81 11.23 6.79
CA TRP A 114 -16.34 11.76 8.07
C TRP A 114 -14.88 12.21 7.97
N SER A 115 -14.50 13.22 8.74
CA SER A 115 -13.13 13.73 8.73
C SER A 115 -12.61 14.14 10.10
N LEU A 116 -11.30 13.96 10.28
CA LEU A 116 -10.48 14.46 11.39
C LEU A 116 -9.52 15.53 10.87
N GLY A 117 -9.62 16.77 11.37
CA GLY A 117 -8.84 17.93 10.92
C GLY A 117 -8.40 18.85 12.06
N ALA A 118 -7.77 19.98 11.76
CA ALA A 118 -7.36 20.96 12.78
C ALA A 118 -8.36 22.11 13.01
N ASN A 119 -9.26 22.41 12.07
CA ASN A 119 -10.15 23.59 12.17
C ASN A 119 -11.58 23.38 11.64
N SER A 120 -12.56 23.99 12.30
CA SER A 120 -13.93 24.24 11.81
C SER A 120 -13.94 25.40 10.83
N THR A 121 -14.55 25.19 9.66
CA THR A 121 -15.15 26.22 8.79
C THR A 121 -14.53 27.63 8.85
N GLY A 122 -13.57 27.92 7.97
CA GLY A 122 -13.36 29.30 7.48
C GLY A 122 -12.10 30.05 7.95
N SER A 123 -11.31 29.52 8.89
CA SER A 123 -9.96 30.06 9.12
C SER A 123 -8.91 29.25 8.36
N SER A 124 -8.37 29.85 7.30
CA SER A 124 -7.21 29.34 6.58
C SER A 124 -5.97 29.37 7.48
N GLY A 125 -5.23 28.27 7.57
CA GLY A 125 -3.83 28.29 8.05
C GLY A 125 -3.54 27.70 9.43
N THR A 126 -4.49 27.08 10.14
CA THR A 126 -4.17 26.35 11.37
C THR A 126 -3.66 24.94 11.05
N THR A 127 -2.45 24.64 11.53
CA THR A 127 -1.82 23.32 11.47
C THR A 127 -1.90 22.65 12.84
N ALA A 128 -2.09 21.33 12.87
CA ALA A 128 -1.96 20.55 14.09
C ALA A 128 -1.23 19.23 13.82
N THR A 129 -0.51 18.74 14.83
CA THR A 129 0.09 17.40 14.81
C THR A 129 -0.76 16.45 15.65
N LEU A 130 -1.09 15.28 15.11
CA LEU A 130 -1.56 14.16 15.91
C LEU A 130 -0.39 13.18 16.08
N THR A 131 0.00 12.95 17.33
CA THR A 131 1.04 12.00 17.70
C THR A 131 0.40 10.74 18.30
N LEU A 132 0.60 9.59 17.65
CA LEU A 132 0.13 8.30 18.15
C LEU A 132 1.29 7.52 18.77
N THR A 133 1.19 7.15 20.05
CA THR A 133 2.32 6.47 20.70
C THR A 133 2.52 5.04 20.22
N SER A 134 1.44 4.35 19.82
CA SER A 134 1.50 3.04 19.16
C SER A 134 1.70 3.11 17.65
N GLY A 135 1.35 4.24 17.01
CA GLY A 135 1.33 4.38 15.55
C GLY A 135 0.16 3.65 14.86
N ASN A 136 -0.78 3.10 15.63
CA ASN A 136 -1.90 2.34 15.06
C ASN A 136 -3.07 3.24 14.67
N ILE A 137 -3.50 3.11 13.42
CA ILE A 137 -4.73 3.69 12.88
C ILE A 137 -5.56 2.56 12.30
N THR A 138 -6.79 2.38 12.79
CA THR A 138 -7.69 1.32 12.32
C THR A 138 -9.00 1.92 11.86
N ARG A 139 -9.39 1.65 10.61
CA ARG A 139 -10.79 1.73 10.18
C ARG A 139 -11.37 0.33 10.28
N THR A 140 -12.36 0.14 11.14
CA THR A 140 -13.00 -1.16 11.35
C THR A 140 -14.07 -1.41 10.28
N ASN A 141 -14.34 -2.69 9.99
CA ASN A 141 -15.44 -3.08 9.11
C ASN A 141 -16.75 -2.77 9.83
N THR A 142 -17.28 -1.62 9.47
CA THR A 142 -18.56 -1.08 9.89
C THR A 142 -19.23 -0.67 8.59
N ALA A 143 -20.56 -0.77 8.49
CA ALA A 143 -21.30 -0.68 7.22
C ALA A 143 -21.30 0.71 6.56
N ASN A 144 -20.15 1.39 6.55
CA ASN A 144 -19.90 2.68 5.96
C ASN A 144 -19.07 2.51 4.69
N SER A 145 -19.70 2.45 3.53
CA SER A 145 -19.02 2.41 2.23
C SER A 145 -18.47 3.77 1.80
N MET A 146 -18.60 4.82 2.63
CA MET A 146 -18.17 6.18 2.30
C MET A 146 -16.75 6.48 2.79
N LEU A 147 -16.17 7.54 2.22
CA LEU A 147 -14.81 8.00 2.51
C LEU A 147 -14.67 8.55 3.95
N ASN A 148 -13.63 8.12 4.67
CA ASN A 148 -13.21 8.77 5.92
C ASN A 148 -11.82 9.38 5.73
N THR A 149 -11.64 10.60 6.21
CA THR A 149 -10.44 11.39 5.92
C THR A 149 -9.71 11.81 7.20
N ILE A 150 -8.40 11.62 7.25
CA ILE A 150 -7.53 12.19 8.28
C ILE A 150 -6.64 13.25 7.62
N GLY A 151 -6.82 14.52 7.97
CA GLY A 151 -6.12 15.66 7.38
C GLY A 151 -7.00 16.53 6.47
N ALA A 152 -6.42 17.62 5.94
CA ALA A 152 -7.17 18.61 5.16
C ALA A 152 -7.55 18.09 3.77
N THR A 153 -8.75 18.41 3.32
CA THR A 153 -9.17 18.37 1.91
C THR A 153 -9.40 19.82 1.44
N SER A 154 -9.10 20.12 0.19
CA SER A 154 -9.55 21.38 -0.44
C SER A 154 -10.99 21.19 -0.95
N GLY A 155 -11.89 22.12 -0.63
CA GLY A 155 -13.30 22.10 -1.06
C GLY A 155 -14.22 22.94 -0.16
N MET A 156 -15.34 23.43 -0.70
CA MET A 156 -16.35 24.18 0.07
C MET A 156 -17.11 23.25 1.04
N GLY A 157 -17.36 23.69 2.29
CA GLY A 157 -18.08 22.92 3.31
C GLY A 157 -17.24 21.88 4.07
N LEU A 158 -15.93 21.87 3.82
CA LEU A 158 -14.95 20.91 4.31
C LEU A 158 -14.08 21.54 5.41
N LEU A 159 -13.51 20.73 6.31
CA LEU A 159 -12.54 21.19 7.31
C LEU A 159 -11.37 21.90 6.60
N THR A 160 -11.24 23.22 6.76
CA THR A 160 -10.19 24.03 6.12
C THR A 160 -8.85 24.02 6.88
N GLY A 161 -8.79 23.45 8.09
CA GLY A 161 -7.55 23.29 8.87
C GLY A 161 -7.07 21.85 8.88
N ALA A 162 -5.78 21.65 8.65
CA ALA A 162 -5.19 20.33 8.46
C ALA A 162 -4.75 19.68 9.78
N VAL A 163 -5.05 18.39 9.98
CA VAL A 163 -4.00 17.55 10.61
C VAL A 163 -2.86 17.58 9.62
N THR A 164 -1.92 18.48 9.83
CA THR A 164 -0.82 18.70 8.90
C THR A 164 0.15 17.55 9.01
N THR A 165 0.28 17.00 10.22
CA THR A 165 1.31 16.04 10.55
C THR A 165 0.72 14.88 11.35
N LEU A 166 0.92 13.67 10.86
CA LEU A 166 0.84 12.45 11.65
C LEU A 166 2.26 12.09 12.10
N SER A 167 2.45 11.97 13.41
CA SER A 167 3.71 11.56 14.04
C SER A 167 3.48 10.35 14.93
N THR A 168 4.53 9.60 15.20
CA THR A 168 4.47 8.46 16.13
C THR A 168 5.76 8.34 16.93
N THR A 169 5.63 7.91 18.19
CA THR A 169 6.78 7.51 19.01
C THR A 169 7.16 6.03 18.80
N ALA A 170 6.29 5.24 18.17
CA ALA A 170 6.56 3.84 17.82
C ALA A 170 7.64 3.73 16.73
N ALA A 171 7.98 2.50 16.33
CA ALA A 171 8.88 2.24 15.22
C ALA A 171 8.30 2.67 13.85
N GLY A 172 6.99 2.90 13.78
CA GLY A 172 6.29 3.20 12.54
C GLY A 172 4.78 3.25 12.74
N PHE A 173 4.06 3.45 11.63
CA PHE A 173 2.60 3.36 11.61
C PHE A 173 2.14 1.99 11.14
N THR A 174 1.05 1.50 11.71
CA THR A 174 0.22 0.44 11.12
C THR A 174 -1.15 1.04 10.82
N ILE A 175 -1.49 1.14 9.54
CA ILE A 175 -2.74 1.69 9.05
C ILE A 175 -3.55 0.53 8.47
N ALA A 176 -4.57 0.11 9.22
CA ALA A 176 -5.43 -1.00 8.85
C ALA A 176 -6.79 -0.49 8.38
N ASN A 177 -7.14 -0.69 7.11
CA ASN A 177 -8.50 -0.48 6.62
C ASN A 177 -9.20 -1.84 6.46
N GLN A 178 -10.07 -2.16 7.42
CA GLN A 178 -10.83 -3.42 7.44
C GLN A 178 -12.08 -3.37 6.55
N ASP A 179 -12.40 -2.21 5.99
CA ASP A 179 -13.60 -1.93 5.23
C ASP A 179 -13.33 -2.09 3.73
N THR A 180 -13.94 -3.09 3.10
CA THR A 180 -13.76 -3.41 1.68
C THR A 180 -14.39 -2.38 0.75
N ASP A 181 -15.47 -1.75 1.19
CA ASP A 181 -16.30 -0.89 0.36
C ASP A 181 -15.99 0.60 0.64
N GLY A 182 -15.57 0.92 1.87
CA GLY A 182 -15.18 2.26 2.30
C GLY A 182 -13.70 2.59 2.14
N GLY A 183 -13.41 3.82 1.73
CA GLY A 183 -12.05 4.35 1.61
C GLY A 183 -11.55 5.03 2.89
N LEU A 184 -10.27 4.83 3.23
CA LEU A 184 -9.55 5.64 4.23
C LEU A 184 -8.56 6.56 3.52
N GLN A 185 -8.76 7.87 3.61
CA GLN A 185 -7.90 8.85 2.98
C GLN A 185 -7.03 9.58 4.02
N ILE A 186 -5.71 9.50 3.85
CA ILE A 186 -4.71 10.16 4.69
C ILE A 186 -4.14 11.34 3.91
N ASN A 187 -4.63 12.53 4.25
CA ASN A 187 -4.15 13.79 3.70
C ASN A 187 -3.10 14.46 4.58
N ALA A 188 -3.05 14.07 5.85
CA ALA A 188 -1.99 14.47 6.74
C ALA A 188 -0.62 13.98 6.23
N VAL A 189 0.43 14.76 6.45
CA VAL A 189 1.80 14.33 6.17
C VAL A 189 2.20 13.31 7.22
N VAL A 190 2.44 12.07 6.80
CA VAL A 190 3.06 11.05 7.66
C VAL A 190 4.56 11.34 7.75
N THR A 191 5.07 11.46 8.98
CA THR A 191 6.45 11.90 9.24
C THR A 191 7.21 10.92 10.13
N GLY A 192 8.55 10.99 10.06
CA GLY A 192 9.43 10.33 11.03
C GLY A 192 10.67 9.70 10.39
N ALA A 193 11.83 10.07 10.92
CA ALA A 193 13.10 9.47 10.50
C ALA A 193 13.13 7.98 10.86
N ASN A 194 13.45 7.14 9.87
CA ASN A 194 13.53 5.68 9.96
C ASN A 194 12.22 5.00 10.41
N LYS A 195 11.09 5.72 10.36
CA LYS A 195 9.78 5.17 10.71
C LYS A 195 9.18 4.45 9.51
N SER A 196 8.78 3.19 9.71
CA SER A 196 8.12 2.41 8.68
C SER A 196 6.62 2.69 8.64
N VAL A 197 5.98 2.39 7.51
CA VAL A 197 4.52 2.41 7.38
C VAL A 197 4.06 1.05 6.89
N THR A 198 3.13 0.43 7.62
CA THR A 198 2.46 -0.79 7.20
C THR A 198 1.02 -0.49 6.84
N ILE A 199 0.62 -0.84 5.62
CA ILE A 199 -0.78 -0.83 5.16
C ILE A 199 -1.32 -2.26 5.30
N ALA A 200 -2.50 -2.38 5.90
CA ALA A 200 -3.13 -3.66 6.18
C ALA A 200 -4.66 -3.60 6.02
N GLY A 201 -5.29 -4.78 6.04
CA GLY A 201 -6.72 -4.94 5.84
C GLY A 201 -7.11 -5.00 4.37
N PRO A 202 -8.30 -5.51 4.03
CA PRO A 202 -8.73 -5.69 2.65
C PRO A 202 -9.13 -4.38 1.95
N GLY A 203 -9.30 -3.28 2.68
CA GLY A 203 -9.79 -2.02 2.17
C GLY A 203 -8.78 -1.20 1.37
N THR A 204 -9.23 -0.03 0.93
CA THR A 204 -8.40 0.95 0.23
C THR A 204 -7.95 2.07 1.17
N THR A 205 -6.65 2.31 1.25
CA THR A 205 -6.05 3.50 1.88
C THR A 205 -5.45 4.40 0.81
N THR A 206 -5.75 5.69 0.83
CA THR A 206 -5.20 6.67 -0.11
C THR A 206 -4.28 7.62 0.62
N PHE A 207 -3.03 7.75 0.16
CA PHE A 207 -2.13 8.81 0.59
C PHE A 207 -2.20 9.97 -0.39
N SER A 208 -2.41 11.17 0.14
CA SER A 208 -2.34 12.43 -0.62
C SER A 208 -1.41 13.48 0.02
N GLY A 209 -1.04 13.29 1.28
CA GLY A 209 -0.03 14.12 1.95
C GLY A 209 1.36 13.87 1.38
N ALA A 210 2.16 14.93 1.25
CA ALA A 210 3.57 14.84 0.84
C ALA A 210 4.43 14.22 1.96
N ASN A 211 4.32 12.90 2.15
CA ASN A 211 4.91 12.19 3.28
C ASN A 211 6.45 12.30 3.31
N SER A 212 7.00 12.40 4.52
CA SER A 212 8.44 12.58 4.76
C SER A 212 9.03 11.55 5.72
N TYR A 213 8.31 10.47 6.02
CA TYR A 213 8.90 9.31 6.70
C TYR A 213 9.96 8.66 5.80
N THR A 214 11.06 8.21 6.41
CA THR A 214 12.22 7.67 5.65
C THR A 214 12.43 6.17 5.82
N GLY A 215 11.62 5.50 6.64
CA GLY A 215 11.60 4.04 6.69
C GLY A 215 10.91 3.42 5.48
N SER A 216 10.75 2.10 5.51
CA SER A 216 10.09 1.35 4.44
C SER A 216 8.57 1.47 4.49
N THR A 217 7.93 1.29 3.34
CA THR A 217 6.48 1.10 3.21
C THR A 217 6.21 -0.37 2.94
N LEU A 218 5.40 -1.01 3.76
CA LEU A 218 4.94 -2.39 3.58
C LEU A 218 3.45 -2.40 3.31
N ILE A 219 3.04 -2.88 2.14
CA ILE A 219 1.64 -3.18 1.84
C ILE A 219 1.44 -4.67 2.11
N SER A 220 0.95 -4.97 3.31
CA SER A 220 0.75 -6.35 3.76
C SER A 220 -0.47 -7.02 3.13
N SER A 221 -1.52 -6.22 2.86
CA SER A 221 -2.79 -6.61 2.25
C SER A 221 -3.55 -5.35 1.80
N GLY A 222 -4.62 -5.53 1.02
CA GLY A 222 -5.50 -4.44 0.59
C GLY A 222 -4.86 -3.58 -0.49
N LYS A 223 -5.24 -2.30 -0.53
CA LYS A 223 -4.78 -1.36 -1.56
C LYS A 223 -4.26 -0.07 -0.95
N LEU A 224 -3.02 0.29 -1.27
CA LEU A 224 -2.50 1.64 -1.08
C LEU A 224 -2.58 2.40 -2.40
N VAL A 225 -3.38 3.46 -2.45
CA VAL A 225 -3.35 4.44 -3.54
C VAL A 225 -2.37 5.55 -3.17
N ALA A 226 -1.26 5.62 -3.90
CA ALA A 226 -0.28 6.69 -3.77
C ALA A 226 -0.63 7.80 -4.77
N GLN A 227 -0.84 9.02 -4.30
CA GLN A 227 -0.85 10.20 -5.18
C GLN A 227 0.59 10.71 -5.39
N VAL A 228 0.76 11.57 -6.39
CA VAL A 228 2.05 12.17 -6.74
C VAL A 228 2.72 12.77 -5.49
N GLY A 229 4.00 12.45 -5.29
CA GLY A 229 4.82 12.96 -4.19
C GLY A 229 4.66 12.24 -2.85
N THR A 230 3.78 11.25 -2.73
CA THR A 230 3.41 10.66 -1.42
C THR A 230 4.37 9.61 -0.88
N LEU A 231 5.24 9.01 -1.71
CA LEU A 231 6.18 7.96 -1.31
C LEU A 231 7.64 8.30 -1.65
N VAL A 232 7.95 9.56 -1.98
CA VAL A 232 9.28 9.96 -2.48
C VAL A 232 10.41 9.80 -1.46
N SER A 233 10.07 9.85 -0.18
CA SER A 233 11.05 9.78 0.92
C SER A 233 11.23 8.36 1.48
N THR A 234 10.37 7.41 1.12
CA THR A 234 10.45 6.04 1.67
C THR A 234 11.67 5.32 1.12
N SER A 235 12.34 4.53 1.95
CA SER A 235 13.55 3.80 1.54
C SER A 235 13.27 2.64 0.60
N SER A 236 12.08 2.05 0.70
CA SER A 236 11.62 0.95 -0.16
C SER A 236 10.11 0.78 -0.04
N VAL A 237 9.49 0.17 -1.04
CA VAL A 237 8.10 -0.28 -0.99
C VAL A 237 8.07 -1.79 -1.18
N THR A 238 7.50 -2.52 -0.21
CA THR A 238 7.24 -3.96 -0.31
C THR A 238 5.75 -4.22 -0.51
N VAL A 239 5.39 -5.00 -1.52
CA VAL A 239 4.00 -5.39 -1.80
C VAL A 239 3.86 -6.91 -1.65
N ASN A 240 3.23 -7.33 -0.55
CA ASN A 240 2.97 -8.75 -0.28
C ASN A 240 1.76 -9.27 -1.06
N ALA A 241 1.63 -10.60 -1.13
CA ALA A 241 0.45 -11.27 -1.63
C ALA A 241 -0.84 -10.74 -0.97
N GLY A 242 -1.85 -10.46 -1.80
CA GLY A 242 -3.09 -9.80 -1.37
C GLY A 242 -3.00 -8.28 -1.19
N GLY A 243 -1.82 -7.69 -1.40
CA GLY A 243 -1.57 -6.25 -1.41
C GLY A 243 -1.46 -5.66 -2.82
N THR A 244 -1.86 -4.40 -2.97
CA THR A 244 -1.72 -3.61 -4.20
C THR A 244 -1.15 -2.23 -3.88
N LEU A 245 -0.07 -1.84 -4.55
CA LEU A 245 0.31 -0.43 -4.71
C LEU A 245 -0.36 0.09 -5.98
N MET A 246 -1.12 1.18 -5.90
CA MET A 246 -1.73 1.82 -7.07
C MET A 246 -1.30 3.28 -7.18
N LEU A 247 -0.83 3.72 -8.35
CA LEU A 247 -0.54 5.13 -8.59
C LEU A 247 -1.81 5.93 -8.94
N SER A 248 -1.78 7.23 -8.70
CA SER A 248 -2.88 8.13 -8.99
C SER A 248 -2.38 9.48 -9.47
N GLY A 249 -2.57 9.74 -10.76
CA GLY A 249 -2.12 10.96 -11.44
C GLY A 249 -0.73 10.77 -12.08
N ASN A 250 -0.38 11.66 -13.01
CA ASN A 250 0.93 11.65 -13.66
C ASN A 250 1.96 12.43 -12.84
N GLY A 251 3.12 11.82 -12.59
CA GLY A 251 4.22 12.45 -11.87
C GLY A 251 4.95 11.46 -10.97
N ARG A 252 5.93 11.95 -10.21
CA ARG A 252 6.77 11.11 -9.37
C ARG A 252 6.08 10.78 -8.05
N HIS A 253 5.85 9.50 -7.81
CA HIS A 253 5.33 8.96 -6.55
C HIS A 253 6.43 8.39 -5.69
N LEU A 254 7.42 7.71 -6.29
CA LEU A 254 8.53 7.06 -5.60
C LEU A 254 9.86 7.80 -5.85
N GLY A 255 10.77 7.73 -4.88
CA GLY A 255 12.10 8.33 -4.99
C GLY A 255 13.01 7.55 -5.93
N ASN A 256 14.06 8.20 -6.46
CA ASN A 256 15.01 7.58 -7.40
C ASN A 256 15.71 6.33 -6.83
N ALA A 257 15.86 6.25 -5.50
CA ALA A 257 16.49 5.13 -4.81
C ALA A 257 15.48 4.22 -4.09
N THR A 258 14.18 4.50 -4.21
CA THR A 258 13.13 3.71 -3.54
C THR A 258 12.97 2.38 -4.26
N GLY A 259 13.60 1.33 -3.72
CA GLY A 259 13.49 -0.02 -4.26
C GLY A 259 12.06 -0.56 -4.15
N VAL A 260 11.61 -1.28 -5.18
CA VAL A 260 10.30 -1.95 -5.19
C VAL A 260 10.53 -3.45 -4.97
N ILE A 261 9.92 -3.99 -3.92
CA ILE A 261 9.99 -5.41 -3.56
C ILE A 261 8.61 -6.02 -3.77
N LEU A 262 8.50 -6.92 -4.75
CA LEU A 262 7.26 -7.61 -5.07
C LEU A 262 7.30 -9.02 -4.50
N ASN A 263 6.47 -9.29 -3.51
CA ASN A 263 6.40 -10.55 -2.76
C ASN A 263 5.02 -11.18 -2.90
N GLY A 264 4.59 -11.38 -4.15
CA GLY A 264 3.27 -11.93 -4.48
C GLY A 264 2.18 -10.87 -4.71
N GLY A 265 2.49 -9.58 -4.48
CA GLY A 265 1.55 -8.47 -4.65
C GLY A 265 1.49 -7.90 -6.06
N THR A 266 0.69 -6.82 -6.19
CA THR A 266 0.49 -6.09 -7.45
C THR A 266 1.02 -4.66 -7.35
N PHE A 267 1.82 -4.24 -8.33
CA PHE A 267 2.07 -2.82 -8.61
C PHE A 267 1.20 -2.40 -9.79
N ASN A 268 0.17 -1.61 -9.53
CA ASN A 268 -0.75 -1.08 -10.53
C ASN A 268 -0.39 0.40 -10.84
N THR A 269 -0.16 0.74 -12.10
CA THR A 269 0.20 2.11 -12.50
C THR A 269 -1.00 3.05 -12.57
N GLY A 270 -2.22 2.53 -12.49
CA GLY A 270 -3.46 3.28 -12.67
C GLY A 270 -3.63 3.88 -14.08
N GLY A 271 -2.82 3.46 -15.05
CA GLY A 271 -2.76 4.09 -16.37
C GLY A 271 -1.93 5.38 -16.40
N PHE A 272 -1.04 5.57 -15.43
CA PHE A 272 -0.18 6.74 -15.27
C PHE A 272 1.30 6.38 -15.40
N SER A 273 2.12 7.39 -15.72
CA SER A 273 3.56 7.21 -15.83
C SER A 273 4.31 7.52 -14.54
N GLU A 274 5.38 6.76 -14.28
CA GLU A 274 6.31 6.92 -13.18
C GLU A 274 7.76 6.78 -13.70
N PRO A 275 8.63 7.77 -13.50
CA PRO A 275 8.46 8.96 -12.67
C PRO A 275 7.76 10.15 -13.35
N THR A 276 7.67 10.13 -14.68
CA THR A 276 7.21 11.25 -15.50
C THR A 276 6.59 10.72 -16.79
N THR A 277 5.73 11.51 -17.43
CA THR A 277 5.07 11.13 -18.70
C THR A 277 6.07 10.97 -19.85
N THR A 278 7.16 11.73 -19.82
CA THR A 278 8.28 11.57 -20.74
C THR A 278 9.46 11.00 -19.95
N ARG A 279 10.01 9.89 -20.43
CA ARG A 279 11.18 9.27 -19.82
C ARG A 279 12.42 10.17 -19.98
N THR A 280 13.13 10.38 -18.88
CA THR A 280 14.46 11.01 -18.87
C THR A 280 15.45 10.00 -18.30
N ILE A 281 16.50 9.70 -19.07
CA ILE A 281 17.57 8.78 -18.67
C ILE A 281 18.16 9.17 -17.31
N GLY A 282 18.39 8.19 -16.44
CA GLY A 282 18.95 8.38 -15.10
C GLY A 282 17.95 8.90 -14.05
N GLN A 283 16.68 9.11 -14.40
CA GLN A 283 15.65 9.58 -13.46
C GLN A 283 14.75 8.46 -12.94
N ASN A 284 15.12 7.21 -13.15
CA ASN A 284 14.31 6.04 -12.82
C ASN A 284 13.95 5.97 -11.32
N ILE A 285 12.87 5.27 -10.99
CA ILE A 285 12.63 4.83 -9.60
C ILE A 285 13.61 3.70 -9.24
N GLY A 286 13.65 3.28 -7.97
CA GLY A 286 14.58 2.25 -7.54
C GLY A 286 14.37 0.89 -8.24
N SER A 287 15.37 0.01 -8.11
CA SER A 287 15.38 -1.32 -8.73
C SER A 287 14.26 -2.22 -8.19
N VAL A 288 13.86 -3.22 -8.99
CA VAL A 288 12.87 -4.23 -8.61
C VAL A 288 13.53 -5.48 -8.06
N THR A 289 13.05 -5.95 -6.92
CA THR A 289 13.33 -7.29 -6.37
C THR A 289 12.05 -8.11 -6.42
N LEU A 290 12.13 -9.33 -6.95
CA LEU A 290 11.00 -10.25 -7.03
C LEU A 290 11.21 -11.40 -6.04
N GLN A 291 10.39 -11.48 -4.99
CA GLN A 291 10.47 -12.53 -3.97
C GLN A 291 9.48 -13.67 -4.21
N ALA A 292 8.39 -13.40 -4.93
CA ALA A 292 7.43 -14.38 -5.42
C ALA A 292 6.79 -13.86 -6.72
N SER A 293 6.11 -14.73 -7.46
CA SER A 293 5.41 -14.31 -8.69
C SER A 293 4.43 -13.17 -8.41
N SER A 294 4.56 -12.08 -9.17
CA SER A 294 3.87 -10.82 -8.93
C SER A 294 3.40 -10.17 -10.22
N ILE A 295 2.59 -9.13 -10.06
CA ILE A 295 1.94 -8.44 -11.17
C ILE A 295 2.43 -6.99 -11.23
N LEU A 296 2.82 -6.56 -12.43
CA LEU A 296 2.86 -5.16 -12.82
C LEU A 296 1.65 -4.92 -13.73
N ASP A 297 0.65 -4.22 -13.22
CA ASP A 297 -0.60 -3.94 -13.93
C ASP A 297 -0.55 -2.52 -14.49
N LEU A 298 -0.56 -2.40 -15.82
CA LEU A 298 -0.49 -1.11 -16.50
C LEU A 298 -1.86 -0.41 -16.58
N ALA A 299 -2.92 -1.11 -16.15
CA ALA A 299 -4.31 -0.69 -16.17
C ALA A 299 -4.75 -0.15 -17.54
N ASN A 300 -5.81 0.66 -17.56
CA ASN A 300 -6.23 1.37 -18.77
C ASN A 300 -5.53 2.73 -18.81
N GLY A 301 -4.83 3.05 -19.89
CA GLY A 301 -4.17 4.33 -20.05
C GLY A 301 -2.89 4.21 -20.85
N SER A 302 -1.97 5.15 -20.64
CA SER A 302 -0.63 5.11 -21.21
C SER A 302 0.35 5.18 -20.04
N SER A 303 1.02 4.06 -19.78
CA SER A 303 1.93 3.92 -18.65
C SER A 303 3.37 3.86 -19.14
N VAL A 304 4.18 4.86 -18.80
CA VAL A 304 5.64 4.77 -18.89
C VAL A 304 6.19 4.54 -17.49
N ILE A 305 6.70 3.34 -17.22
CA ILE A 305 7.31 3.00 -15.94
C ILE A 305 8.79 2.69 -16.10
N ALA A 306 9.65 3.39 -15.35
CA ALA A 306 11.10 3.25 -15.47
C ALA A 306 11.76 2.91 -14.13
N PHE A 307 12.26 1.68 -14.03
CA PHE A 307 13.02 1.17 -12.89
C PHE A 307 14.52 1.32 -13.12
N ALA A 308 15.28 1.50 -12.04
CA ALA A 308 16.73 1.40 -12.09
C ALA A 308 17.18 -0.03 -12.43
N ASP A 309 18.46 -0.18 -12.76
CA ASP A 309 19.10 -1.47 -13.01
C ASP A 309 18.80 -2.47 -11.87
N SER A 310 18.18 -3.58 -12.26
CA SER A 310 17.75 -4.66 -11.38
C SER A 310 18.58 -5.94 -11.55
N SER A 311 19.63 -5.92 -12.38
CA SER A 311 20.50 -7.07 -12.69
C SER A 311 21.17 -7.70 -11.46
N THR A 312 21.39 -6.91 -10.41
CA THR A 312 21.97 -7.35 -9.14
C THR A 312 20.94 -7.81 -8.11
N ARG A 313 19.64 -7.72 -8.42
CA ARG A 313 18.55 -8.08 -7.52
C ARG A 313 18.14 -9.54 -7.70
N THR A 314 17.75 -10.18 -6.61
CA THR A 314 17.25 -11.56 -6.65
C THR A 314 15.83 -11.59 -7.18
N TRP A 315 15.57 -12.49 -8.13
CA TRP A 315 14.24 -12.72 -8.68
C TRP A 315 13.83 -14.17 -8.52
N ALA A 316 12.75 -14.39 -7.77
CA ALA A 316 12.11 -15.67 -7.54
C ALA A 316 10.65 -15.60 -8.03
N GLY A 317 10.31 -16.43 -9.02
CA GLY A 317 9.00 -16.44 -9.67
C GLY A 317 8.96 -15.65 -10.99
N THR A 318 7.75 -15.29 -11.40
CA THR A 318 7.45 -14.60 -12.66
C THR A 318 6.91 -13.20 -12.40
N LEU A 319 7.42 -12.20 -13.12
CA LEU A 319 6.80 -10.88 -13.19
C LEU A 319 5.84 -10.87 -14.37
N SER A 320 4.53 -10.82 -14.09
CA SER A 320 3.51 -10.72 -15.12
C SER A 320 3.16 -9.26 -15.37
N ILE A 321 3.29 -8.81 -16.61
CA ILE A 321 2.91 -7.47 -17.06
C ILE A 321 1.53 -7.58 -17.68
N TYR A 322 0.54 -6.99 -17.00
CA TYR A 322 -0.87 -7.04 -17.41
C TYR A 322 -1.29 -5.77 -18.13
N ASN A 323 -2.33 -5.92 -18.95
CA ASN A 323 -2.95 -4.84 -19.72
C ASN A 323 -1.93 -4.09 -20.62
N TRP A 324 -0.97 -4.81 -21.19
CA TRP A 324 0.01 -4.22 -22.10
C TRP A 324 -0.63 -3.82 -23.43
N THR A 325 -0.51 -2.55 -23.80
CA THR A 325 -0.94 -2.00 -25.09
C THR A 325 0.20 -1.37 -25.91
N GLY A 326 1.45 -1.50 -25.44
CA GLY A 326 2.64 -0.95 -26.08
C GLY A 326 3.02 -1.58 -27.42
N ASN A 327 3.97 -0.96 -28.12
CA ASN A 327 4.45 -1.41 -29.43
C ASN A 327 5.40 -2.60 -29.25
N THR A 328 4.96 -3.75 -29.74
CA THR A 328 5.64 -5.04 -29.55
C THR A 328 6.86 -5.26 -30.43
N VAL A 329 7.13 -4.38 -31.41
CA VAL A 329 8.21 -4.57 -32.41
C VAL A 329 9.33 -3.56 -32.23
N LEU A 330 8.98 -2.29 -32.03
CA LEU A 330 9.96 -1.19 -31.99
C LEU A 330 10.11 -0.57 -30.60
N GLY A 331 9.30 -0.97 -29.63
CA GLY A 331 9.15 -0.21 -28.38
C GLY A 331 8.48 1.15 -28.64
N ASN A 332 8.57 2.03 -27.67
CA ASN A 332 8.03 3.39 -27.67
C ASN A 332 6.50 3.44 -27.90
N GLY A 333 5.77 2.49 -27.29
CA GLY A 333 4.32 2.42 -27.36
C GLY A 333 3.58 3.32 -26.38
N THR A 334 2.26 3.11 -26.27
CA THR A 334 1.40 3.70 -25.22
C THR A 334 1.84 3.24 -23.84
N ASP A 335 2.15 1.96 -23.71
CA ASP A 335 2.80 1.41 -22.52
C ASP A 335 4.26 1.12 -22.80
N GLN A 336 5.10 1.42 -21.81
CA GLN A 336 6.53 1.20 -21.84
C GLN A 336 7.01 0.82 -20.45
N VAL A 337 7.78 -0.25 -20.36
CA VAL A 337 8.39 -0.72 -19.11
C VAL A 337 9.89 -0.74 -19.31
N HIS A 338 10.61 0.04 -18.52
CA HIS A 338 12.04 0.24 -18.63
C HIS A 338 12.80 -0.30 -17.42
N PHE A 339 13.94 -0.94 -17.66
CA PHE A 339 14.89 -1.35 -16.63
C PHE A 339 16.28 -0.82 -16.96
N GLY A 340 16.79 0.06 -16.09
CA GLY A 340 18.03 0.78 -16.32
C GLY A 340 17.93 1.79 -17.47
N ASP A 341 19.10 2.12 -18.03
CA ASP A 341 19.25 3.07 -19.14
C ASP A 341 19.78 2.38 -20.41
N GLY A 342 19.70 1.04 -20.44
CA GLY A 342 20.12 0.22 -21.57
C GLY A 342 19.90 -1.28 -21.32
N VAL A 343 20.42 -2.11 -22.22
CA VAL A 343 20.14 -3.57 -22.26
C VAL A 343 20.82 -4.42 -21.17
N THR A 344 21.38 -3.79 -20.14
CA THR A 344 22.02 -4.46 -19.00
C THR A 344 21.21 -4.32 -17.72
N GLY A 345 20.09 -3.60 -17.73
CA GLY A 345 19.26 -3.38 -16.54
C GLY A 345 18.63 -4.64 -15.96
N LEU A 346 18.69 -5.76 -16.70
CA LEU A 346 18.28 -7.09 -16.28
C LEU A 346 19.30 -8.13 -16.79
N THR A 347 19.46 -9.21 -16.04
CA THR A 347 20.12 -10.43 -16.53
C THR A 347 19.20 -11.19 -17.49
N LEU A 348 19.78 -12.06 -18.33
CA LEU A 348 18.99 -12.92 -19.22
C LEU A 348 18.01 -13.83 -18.47
N ALA A 349 18.39 -14.31 -17.29
CA ALA A 349 17.50 -15.13 -16.45
C ALA A 349 16.29 -14.32 -15.98
N GLN A 350 16.49 -13.08 -15.55
CA GLN A 350 15.40 -12.18 -15.14
C GLN A 350 14.50 -11.81 -16.32
N LEU A 351 15.08 -11.53 -17.49
CA LEU A 351 14.31 -11.25 -18.70
C LEU A 351 13.36 -12.40 -19.05
N ASN A 352 13.83 -13.65 -18.93
CA ASN A 352 13.00 -14.85 -19.13
C ASN A 352 11.93 -15.08 -18.05
N GLN A 353 12.01 -14.40 -16.90
CA GLN A 353 10.99 -14.43 -15.86
C GLN A 353 9.86 -13.42 -16.08
N ILE A 354 9.92 -12.61 -17.15
CA ILE A 354 8.90 -11.61 -17.47
C ILE A 354 7.96 -12.13 -18.55
N GLN A 355 6.66 -11.98 -18.31
CA GLN A 355 5.60 -12.41 -19.22
C GLN A 355 4.64 -11.25 -19.46
N PHE A 356 4.27 -11.01 -20.72
CA PHE A 356 3.32 -9.97 -21.10
C PHE A 356 1.95 -10.55 -21.41
N TYR A 357 0.91 -9.82 -21.03
CA TYR A 357 -0.48 -10.12 -21.31
C TYR A 357 -1.20 -8.86 -21.80
N SER A 358 -2.08 -9.00 -22.79
CA SER A 358 -2.91 -7.87 -23.27
C SER A 358 -4.09 -7.55 -22.36
N ASP A 359 -4.34 -8.39 -21.37
CA ASP A 359 -5.41 -8.27 -20.39
C ASP A 359 -4.89 -8.63 -18.98
N SER A 360 -5.79 -8.91 -18.05
CA SER A 360 -5.50 -9.25 -16.65
C SER A 360 -4.98 -10.68 -16.44
N GLY A 361 -4.16 -11.19 -17.37
CA GLY A 361 -3.38 -12.43 -17.20
C GLY A 361 -3.87 -13.65 -17.99
N THR A 362 -4.76 -13.46 -18.96
CA THR A 362 -5.33 -14.55 -19.77
C THR A 362 -4.73 -14.62 -21.17
N THR A 363 -4.64 -13.50 -21.89
CA THR A 363 -4.13 -13.47 -23.27
C THR A 363 -2.63 -13.20 -23.27
N PHE A 364 -1.83 -14.27 -23.33
CA PHE A 364 -0.37 -14.20 -23.34
C PHE A 364 0.17 -13.63 -24.66
N LEU A 365 1.08 -12.66 -24.55
CA LEU A 365 1.72 -12.00 -25.69
C LEU A 365 3.15 -12.48 -25.97
N GLY A 366 3.86 -12.96 -24.94
CA GLY A 366 5.24 -13.39 -25.07
C GLY A 366 6.08 -13.17 -23.81
N THR A 367 7.28 -13.75 -23.80
CA THR A 367 8.31 -13.45 -22.79
C THR A 367 9.07 -12.18 -23.16
N ALA A 368 9.69 -11.50 -22.20
CA ALA A 368 10.38 -10.24 -22.50
C ALA A 368 11.61 -10.41 -23.42
N THR A 369 11.85 -9.40 -24.24
CA THR A 369 13.13 -9.08 -24.90
C THR A 369 13.38 -7.58 -24.77
N TRP A 370 14.63 -7.15 -24.95
CA TRP A 370 14.94 -5.73 -25.11
C TRP A 370 14.37 -5.20 -26.42
N ALA A 371 13.85 -3.97 -26.39
CA ALA A 371 13.46 -3.24 -27.59
C ALA A 371 14.69 -2.86 -28.46
N PRO A 372 14.51 -2.64 -29.77
CA PRO A 372 15.62 -2.38 -30.69
C PRO A 372 16.35 -1.05 -30.49
N ASP A 373 15.73 -0.08 -29.83
CA ASP A 373 16.32 1.22 -29.50
C ASP A 373 17.36 1.13 -28.36
N MET A 374 17.40 0.00 -27.65
CA MET A 374 18.38 -0.36 -26.63
C MET A 374 18.43 0.63 -25.45
N ASP A 375 17.35 1.36 -25.21
CA ASP A 375 17.29 2.40 -24.18
C ASP A 375 16.93 1.85 -22.79
N GLY A 376 16.66 0.55 -22.68
CA GLY A 376 16.21 -0.11 -21.45
C GLY A 376 14.74 -0.53 -21.49
N GLU A 377 14.00 -0.25 -22.57
CA GLU A 377 12.64 -0.77 -22.75
C GLU A 377 12.66 -2.28 -22.98
N ILE A 378 11.72 -2.98 -22.31
CA ILE A 378 11.40 -4.37 -22.60
C ILE A 378 10.06 -4.47 -23.34
N VAL A 379 10.00 -5.39 -24.31
CA VAL A 379 8.81 -5.66 -25.12
C VAL A 379 8.55 -7.18 -25.19
N PRO A 380 7.32 -7.64 -25.47
CA PRO A 380 7.07 -9.05 -25.68
C PRO A 380 7.79 -9.57 -26.93
N THR A 381 8.44 -10.72 -26.81
CA THR A 381 8.91 -11.51 -27.95
C THR A 381 7.70 -12.03 -28.72
N PHE A 382 7.56 -11.64 -29.98
CA PHE A 382 6.62 -12.28 -30.87
C PHE A 382 7.04 -13.73 -31.08
N VAL A 383 6.27 -14.68 -30.57
CA VAL A 383 6.27 -16.04 -31.11
C VAL A 383 5.24 -16.01 -32.24
N PRO A 384 5.64 -15.93 -33.53
CA PRO A 384 4.66 -15.97 -34.61
C PRO A 384 3.89 -17.29 -34.51
N VAL A 385 2.61 -17.20 -34.12
CA VAL A 385 1.69 -18.32 -34.26
C VAL A 385 1.49 -18.51 -35.76
N PRO A 386 1.85 -19.66 -36.36
CA PRO A 386 1.57 -19.86 -37.77
C PRO A 386 0.06 -19.80 -37.95
N GLU A 387 -0.42 -18.82 -38.71
CA GLU A 387 -1.84 -18.70 -38.97
C GLU A 387 -2.35 -19.98 -39.66
N PRO A 388 -3.60 -20.42 -39.40
CA PRO A 388 -4.19 -21.58 -40.10
C PRO A 388 -4.09 -21.49 -41.63
N SER A 389 -4.04 -20.27 -42.18
CA SER A 389 -3.84 -19.96 -43.60
C SER A 389 -2.47 -20.37 -44.13
N THR A 390 -1.41 -20.28 -43.31
CA THR A 390 -0.04 -20.67 -43.67
C THR A 390 0.05 -22.19 -43.79
N TRP A 391 -0.60 -22.91 -42.89
CA TRP A 391 -0.75 -24.37 -42.99
C TRP A 391 -1.60 -24.77 -44.19
N ALA A 392 -2.72 -24.07 -44.45
CA ALA A 392 -3.58 -24.34 -45.60
C ALA A 392 -2.84 -24.12 -46.93
N ALA A 393 -2.07 -23.03 -47.06
CA ALA A 393 -1.25 -22.75 -48.23
C ALA A 393 -0.13 -23.79 -48.42
N GLY A 394 0.52 -24.20 -47.32
CA GLY A 394 1.52 -25.28 -47.33
C GLY A 394 0.93 -26.61 -47.82
N ILE A 395 -0.24 -26.99 -47.31
CA ILE A 395 -0.94 -28.22 -47.73
C ILE A 395 -1.34 -28.13 -49.21
N LEU A 396 -1.88 -27.00 -49.67
CA LEU A 396 -2.24 -26.78 -51.06
C LEU A 396 -1.04 -26.86 -52.00
N ALA A 397 0.12 -26.32 -51.58
CA ALA A 397 1.36 -26.41 -52.35
C ALA A 397 1.84 -27.86 -52.49
N VAL A 398 1.78 -28.66 -51.42
CA VAL A 398 2.12 -30.09 -51.44
C VAL A 398 1.16 -30.89 -52.32
N VAL A 399 -0.15 -30.64 -52.20
CA VAL A 399 -1.17 -31.28 -53.06
C VAL A 399 -0.97 -30.90 -54.52
N GLY A 400 -0.67 -29.64 -54.81
CA GLY A 400 -0.37 -29.15 -56.16
C GLY A 400 0.88 -29.81 -56.76
N ALA A 401 1.95 -29.94 -55.97
CA ALA A 401 3.18 -30.62 -56.37
C ALA A 401 2.94 -32.12 -56.64
N ALA A 402 2.20 -32.81 -55.77
CA ALA A 402 1.84 -34.21 -55.95
C ALA A 402 1.01 -34.43 -57.22
N PHE A 403 0.05 -33.53 -57.50
CA PHE A 403 -0.76 -33.59 -58.72
C PHE A 403 0.06 -33.35 -59.99
N ALA A 404 0.97 -32.37 -59.97
CA ALA A 404 1.88 -32.10 -61.07
C ALA A 404 2.82 -33.29 -61.35
N GLN A 405 3.34 -33.92 -60.30
CA GLN A 405 4.20 -35.09 -60.40
C GLN A 405 3.44 -36.31 -60.93
N ARG A 406 2.18 -36.52 -60.51
CA ARG A 406 1.30 -37.57 -61.06
C ARG A 406 1.06 -37.39 -62.56
N ARG A 407 0.79 -36.17 -63.04
CA ARG A 407 0.63 -35.88 -64.47
C ARG A 407 1.91 -36.18 -65.27
N ARG A 408 3.09 -35.88 -64.70
CA ARG A 408 4.37 -36.15 -65.35
C ARG A 408 4.63 -37.65 -65.50
N ILE A 409 4.36 -38.44 -64.46
CA ILE A 409 4.50 -39.91 -64.50
C ILE A 409 3.56 -40.54 -65.53
N MET A 410 2.32 -40.04 -65.64
CA MET A 410 1.34 -40.54 -66.62
C MET A 410 1.78 -40.27 -68.07
N ARG A 411 2.42 -39.13 -68.35
CA ARG A 411 2.97 -38.83 -69.68
C ARG A 411 4.13 -39.74 -70.07
N VAL A 412 4.99 -40.11 -69.12
CA VAL A 412 6.12 -41.03 -69.36
C VAL A 412 5.65 -42.47 -69.58
N ARG A 413 4.51 -42.87 -69.00
CA ARG A 413 3.89 -44.18 -69.20
C ARG A 413 3.08 -44.31 -70.50
N GLY A 414 2.77 -43.21 -71.17
CA GLY A 414 2.06 -43.20 -72.46
C GLY A 414 2.96 -43.30 -73.69
N THR A 415 4.27 -43.42 -73.50
CA THR A 415 5.29 -43.51 -74.56
C THR A 415 6.11 -44.80 -74.50
N ALA A 416 5.56 -45.86 -73.91
CA ALA A 416 6.14 -47.21 -73.88
C ALA A 416 5.36 -48.16 -74.79
#